data_AF-A0A525CS90-F1
#
_entry.id   AF-A0A525CS90-F1
#
_cell.length_a   1.000
_cell.length_b   1.000
_cell.length_c   1.000
_cell.angle_alpha   90.00
_cell.angle_beta   90.00
_cell.angle_gamma   90.00
#
_symmetry.space_group_name_H-M   'P 1'
#
loop_
_entity.id
_entity.type
_entity.pdbx_description
1 polymer ?
#
loop_
_entity_poly.entity_id
_entity_poly.type
_entity_poly.pdbx_seq_one_letter_code
_entity_poly.pdbx_strand_id
1 'polypeptide(L)'
;MASAALHSICIVRLSALGDVTHMLPVIHTLKAEVPGIQITWVIGKVEYRLLGHLPDVEFIIFDKTKGLKAYLDIWQALKGRRFDALLLMQVALRANLLGWIIRADRKIGYDRLRAKDFHGLFITEQIAPTPAQHVADSFLSFIETLGIHEKRYRWDLPKVLGAEQLALNHIEPEQPVMIISPCSSHERRNWHVNGYAAVADYAVEHYGMQVIICGGPSPTEKQMAQEIIRACTHSKPVNLVGQDTFVEFLELLARATVLVTPDSGPMHMAAITDTPVIGLHAASNPLRSGPYKSLEWCVNQYDQASRKYLGKPSDQIRWGTKIEKQGVMNLVEISQVTGKLDALMKKLKE
;
A
#
# COMPACT_ATOMS: atom_id res chain seq x y z
N MET A 1 -17.38 8.99 -29.88
CA MET A 1 -18.55 9.35 -29.04
C MET A 1 -18.08 10.43 -28.09
N ALA A 2 -18.75 11.59 -28.06
CA ALA A 2 -18.34 12.72 -27.22
C ALA A 2 -18.19 12.25 -25.77
N SER A 3 -17.00 12.42 -25.19
CA SER A 3 -16.81 12.33 -23.74
C SER A 3 -17.84 13.28 -23.14
N ALA A 4 -18.86 12.75 -22.45
CA ALA A 4 -19.71 13.60 -21.64
C ALA A 4 -18.78 14.38 -20.70
N ALA A 5 -18.88 15.71 -20.70
CA ALA A 5 -17.97 16.55 -19.96
C ALA A 5 -17.96 16.12 -18.49
N LEU A 6 -16.86 15.52 -18.07
CA LEU A 6 -16.70 14.95 -16.74
C LEU A 6 -16.41 16.08 -15.77
N HIS A 7 -17.34 16.41 -14.89
CA HIS A 7 -17.21 17.51 -13.94
C HIS A 7 -17.07 17.03 -12.49
N SER A 8 -17.69 15.90 -12.15
CA SER A 8 -17.73 15.37 -10.79
C SER A 8 -17.58 13.84 -10.75
N ILE A 9 -16.67 13.37 -9.91
CA ILE A 9 -16.45 11.95 -9.66
C ILE A 9 -16.57 11.64 -8.17
N CYS A 10 -17.22 10.52 -7.88
CA CYS A 10 -17.13 9.88 -6.58
C CYS A 10 -16.23 8.64 -6.64
N ILE A 11 -15.33 8.48 -5.67
CA ILE A 11 -14.46 7.30 -5.55
C ILE A 11 -14.81 6.58 -4.26
N VAL A 12 -14.95 5.25 -4.33
CA VAL A 12 -15.12 4.39 -3.15
C VAL A 12 -13.94 3.46 -3.03
N ARG A 13 -13.10 3.71 -2.02
CA ARG A 13 -12.01 2.83 -1.61
C ARG A 13 -11.81 3.00 -0.10
N LEU A 14 -12.23 1.98 0.65
CA LEU A 14 -12.34 2.02 2.11
C LEU A 14 -11.13 1.44 2.84
N SER A 15 -10.33 0.62 2.16
CA SER A 15 -9.18 -0.11 2.75
C SER A 15 -8.37 -0.78 1.64
N ALA A 16 -7.19 -1.36 1.86
CA ALA A 16 -6.29 -1.13 3.00
C ALA A 16 -5.30 -0.02 2.62
N LEU A 17 -4.44 0.38 3.56
CA LEU A 17 -3.43 1.44 3.39
C LEU A 17 -2.60 1.33 2.09
N GLY A 18 -2.15 0.12 1.73
CA GLY A 18 -1.41 -0.08 0.48
C GLY A 18 -2.22 0.22 -0.77
N ASP A 19 -3.47 -0.23 -0.80
CA ASP A 19 -4.37 -0.01 -1.93
C ASP A 19 -4.79 1.45 -2.06
N VAL A 20 -5.02 2.17 -0.94
CA VAL A 20 -5.31 3.61 -1.00
C VAL A 20 -4.10 4.43 -1.43
N THR A 21 -2.88 3.97 -1.14
CA THR A 21 -1.67 4.62 -1.65
C THR A 21 -1.62 4.53 -3.18
N HIS A 22 -2.03 3.39 -3.76
CA HIS A 22 -2.16 3.23 -5.22
C HIS A 22 -3.31 4.03 -5.86
N MET A 23 -4.13 4.74 -5.09
CA MET A 23 -5.10 5.69 -5.63
C MET A 23 -4.45 7.03 -5.99
N LEU A 24 -3.27 7.37 -5.47
CA LEU A 24 -2.61 8.64 -5.78
C LEU A 24 -2.36 8.83 -7.29
N PRO A 25 -1.85 7.82 -8.04
CA PRO A 25 -1.77 7.89 -9.51
C PRO A 25 -3.11 8.17 -10.18
N VAL A 26 -4.20 7.58 -9.67
CA VAL A 26 -5.56 7.78 -10.19
C VAL A 26 -5.98 9.23 -10.00
N ILE A 27 -5.81 9.78 -8.80
CA ILE A 27 -6.17 11.17 -8.49
C ILE A 27 -5.35 12.15 -9.32
N HIS A 28 -4.03 11.96 -9.36
CA HIS A 28 -3.12 12.83 -10.11
C HIS A 28 -3.39 12.78 -11.61
N THR A 29 -3.75 11.61 -12.15
CA THR A 29 -4.17 11.47 -13.56
C THR A 29 -5.47 12.22 -13.80
N LEU A 30 -6.51 12.01 -12.97
CA LEU A 30 -7.81 12.67 -13.13
C LEU A 30 -7.68 14.19 -13.13
N LYS A 31 -6.94 14.75 -12.16
CA LYS A 31 -6.76 16.21 -12.06
C LYS A 31 -6.03 16.82 -13.25
N ALA A 32 -5.09 16.07 -13.82
CA ALA A 32 -4.29 16.55 -14.92
C ALA A 32 -5.04 16.49 -16.25
N GLU A 33 -5.75 15.39 -16.51
CA GLU A 33 -6.42 15.16 -17.78
C GLU A 33 -7.84 15.75 -17.81
N VAL A 34 -8.40 16.09 -16.65
CA VAL A 34 -9.70 16.76 -16.54
C VAL A 34 -9.57 17.98 -15.61
N PRO A 35 -9.08 19.12 -16.13
CA PRO A 35 -8.92 20.34 -15.33
C PRO A 35 -10.24 20.80 -14.69
N GLY A 36 -10.20 21.08 -13.39
CA GLY A 36 -11.37 21.53 -12.62
C GLY A 36 -12.31 20.40 -12.16
N ILE A 37 -11.95 19.13 -12.36
CA ILE A 37 -12.75 18.00 -11.87
C ILE A 37 -12.93 18.04 -10.35
N GLN A 38 -14.17 17.89 -9.91
CA GLN A 38 -14.52 17.76 -8.50
C GLN A 38 -14.43 16.29 -8.09
N ILE A 39 -13.52 15.97 -7.17
CA ILE A 39 -13.33 14.60 -6.69
C ILE A 39 -13.84 14.50 -5.26
N THR A 40 -14.84 13.64 -5.06
CA THR A 40 -15.29 13.22 -3.74
C THR A 40 -14.82 11.79 -3.48
N TRP A 41 -14.13 11.54 -2.38
CA TRP A 41 -13.65 10.21 -2.02
C TRP A 41 -14.27 9.73 -0.71
N VAL A 42 -15.11 8.69 -0.81
CA VAL A 42 -15.57 7.90 0.33
C VAL A 42 -14.46 6.94 0.78
N ILE A 43 -13.84 7.26 1.91
CA ILE A 43 -12.60 6.63 2.40
C ILE A 43 -12.77 6.07 3.81
N GLY A 44 -12.00 5.03 4.15
CA GLY A 44 -11.95 4.51 5.53
C GLY A 44 -11.29 5.50 6.51
N LYS A 45 -11.71 5.46 7.77
CA LYS A 45 -11.19 6.35 8.84
C LYS A 45 -9.68 6.24 9.06
N VAL A 46 -9.09 5.05 8.91
CA VAL A 46 -7.64 4.85 9.10
C VAL A 46 -6.89 5.40 7.90
N GLU A 47 -7.36 5.07 6.70
CA GLU A 47 -6.82 5.49 5.42
C GLU A 47 -6.86 7.02 5.24
N TYR A 48 -7.91 7.67 5.75
CA TYR A 48 -8.01 9.14 5.80
C TYR A 48 -6.88 9.80 6.60
N ARG A 49 -6.34 9.15 7.64
CA ARG A 49 -5.22 9.72 8.41
C ARG A 49 -3.92 9.82 7.60
N LEU A 50 -3.79 9.06 6.52
CA LEU A 50 -2.67 9.15 5.59
C LEU A 50 -2.94 10.17 4.48
N LEU A 51 -4.13 10.12 3.88
CA LEU A 51 -4.41 10.84 2.63
C LEU A 51 -5.22 12.13 2.81
N GLY A 52 -5.66 12.45 4.03
CA GLY A 52 -6.55 13.59 4.31
C GLY A 52 -5.96 14.97 3.98
N HIS A 53 -4.66 15.05 3.69
CA HIS A 53 -3.96 16.27 3.27
C HIS A 53 -3.86 16.44 1.76
N LEU A 54 -4.43 15.53 0.97
CA LEU A 54 -4.46 15.65 -0.48
C LEU A 54 -5.33 16.85 -0.88
N PRO A 55 -4.80 17.83 -1.63
CA PRO A 55 -5.53 19.05 -1.97
C PRO A 55 -6.66 18.72 -2.95
N ASP A 56 -7.64 19.59 -3.08
CA ASP A 56 -8.77 19.51 -4.02
C ASP A 56 -9.44 18.12 -4.13
N VAL A 57 -9.48 17.40 -3.01
CA VAL A 57 -10.25 16.17 -2.85
C VAL A 57 -11.14 16.33 -1.63
N GLU A 58 -12.45 16.20 -1.82
CA GLU A 58 -13.40 16.18 -0.72
C GLU A 58 -13.48 14.77 -0.15
N PHE A 59 -13.10 14.59 1.11
CA PHE A 59 -13.18 13.29 1.77
C PHE A 59 -14.46 13.13 2.59
N ILE A 60 -15.13 11.99 2.42
CA ILE A 60 -16.25 11.57 3.27
C ILE A 60 -15.84 10.30 4.00
N ILE A 61 -15.72 10.38 5.32
CA ILE A 61 -15.18 9.30 6.14
C ILE A 61 -16.24 8.23 6.40
N PHE A 62 -15.95 7.00 5.96
CA PHE A 62 -16.69 5.80 6.32
C PHE A 62 -16.07 5.18 7.60
N ASP A 63 -16.71 5.40 8.75
CA ASP A 63 -16.30 4.77 10.01
C ASP A 63 -17.00 3.40 10.18
N LYS A 64 -16.30 2.33 9.80
CA LYS A 64 -16.81 0.95 9.90
C LYS A 64 -17.25 0.54 11.31
N THR A 65 -16.75 1.20 12.36
CA THR A 65 -17.12 0.89 13.76
C THR A 65 -18.56 1.29 14.08
N LYS A 66 -19.16 2.20 13.30
CA LYS A 66 -20.55 2.64 13.46
C LYS A 66 -21.58 1.68 12.84
N GLY A 67 -21.15 0.59 12.20
CA GLY A 67 -22.05 -0.39 11.58
C GLY A 67 -23.00 0.25 10.55
N LEU A 68 -24.31 0.01 10.68
CA LEU A 68 -25.32 0.55 9.76
C LEU A 68 -25.39 2.09 9.75
N LYS A 69 -25.08 2.74 10.87
CA LYS A 69 -25.06 4.21 10.95
C LYS A 69 -24.01 4.81 10.01
N ALA A 70 -22.91 4.10 9.73
CA ALA A 70 -21.91 4.56 8.77
C ALA A 70 -22.50 4.78 7.37
N TYR A 71 -23.42 3.91 6.93
CA TYR A 71 -24.08 4.07 5.63
C TYR A 71 -25.07 5.23 5.63
N LEU A 72 -25.77 5.45 6.75
CA LEU A 72 -26.64 6.60 6.93
C LEU A 72 -25.84 7.91 6.89
N ASP A 73 -24.68 7.96 7.54
CA ASP A 73 -23.76 9.11 7.51
C ASP A 73 -23.36 9.43 6.05
N ILE A 74 -23.00 8.42 5.25
CA ILE A 74 -22.69 8.62 3.81
C ILE A 74 -23.92 9.11 3.04
N TRP A 75 -25.10 8.50 3.25
CA TRP A 75 -26.33 8.91 2.57
C TRP A 75 -26.70 10.36 2.90
N GLN A 76 -26.57 10.77 4.15
CA GLN A 76 -26.82 12.14 4.60
C GLN A 76 -25.82 13.12 3.97
N ALA A 77 -24.53 12.81 4.01
CA ALA A 77 -23.47 13.65 3.44
C ALA A 77 -23.60 13.82 1.91
N LEU A 78 -24.18 12.83 1.24
CA LEU A 78 -24.38 12.83 -0.22
C LEU A 78 -25.81 13.16 -0.65
N LYS A 79 -26.69 13.57 0.28
CA LYS A 79 -28.10 13.82 -0.01
C LYS A 79 -28.24 14.93 -1.05
N GLY A 80 -28.98 14.65 -2.11
CA GLY A 80 -29.22 15.59 -3.21
C GLY A 80 -28.08 15.70 -4.23
N ARG A 81 -26.96 14.99 -4.03
CA ARG A 81 -25.83 14.98 -4.96
C ARG A 81 -26.00 13.86 -5.99
N ARG A 82 -25.50 14.10 -7.21
CA ARG A 82 -25.38 13.14 -8.29
C ARG A 82 -24.04 13.38 -8.98
N PHE A 83 -23.29 12.30 -9.23
CA PHE A 83 -21.97 12.36 -9.87
C PHE A 83 -22.05 11.90 -11.32
N ASP A 84 -21.15 12.38 -12.16
CA ASP A 84 -21.04 11.91 -13.54
C ASP A 84 -20.52 10.47 -13.58
N ALA A 85 -19.58 10.15 -12.68
CA ALA A 85 -19.11 8.79 -12.49
C ALA A 85 -18.84 8.44 -11.01
N LEU A 86 -19.13 7.18 -10.66
CA LEU A 86 -18.68 6.50 -9.46
C LEU A 86 -17.61 5.48 -9.84
N LEU A 87 -16.42 5.59 -9.26
CA LEU A 87 -15.37 4.59 -9.33
C LEU A 87 -15.44 3.69 -8.10
N LEU A 88 -16.12 2.55 -8.24
CA LEU A 88 -16.28 1.57 -7.16
C LEU A 88 -15.07 0.63 -7.12
N MET A 89 -13.96 1.15 -6.62
CA MET A 89 -12.65 0.50 -6.66
C MET A 89 -12.41 -0.48 -5.51
N GLN A 90 -13.45 -1.12 -4.98
CA GLN A 90 -13.33 -2.17 -3.97
C GLN A 90 -14.45 -3.19 -4.11
N VAL A 91 -14.10 -4.48 -4.14
CA VAL A 91 -15.05 -5.58 -4.38
C VAL A 91 -15.75 -6.13 -3.15
N ALA A 92 -15.36 -5.70 -1.94
CA ALA A 92 -15.94 -6.22 -0.71
C ALA A 92 -17.40 -5.76 -0.55
N LEU A 93 -18.28 -6.63 -0.04
CA LEU A 93 -19.72 -6.34 0.11
C LEU A 93 -20.01 -4.98 0.76
N ARG A 94 -19.23 -4.65 1.80
CA ARG A 94 -19.33 -3.36 2.51
C ARG A 94 -19.16 -2.15 1.61
N ALA A 95 -18.18 -2.20 0.70
CA ALA A 95 -17.97 -1.13 -0.28
C ALA A 95 -19.05 -1.20 -1.37
N ASN A 96 -19.40 -2.40 -1.82
CA ASN A 96 -20.43 -2.61 -2.84
C ASN A 96 -21.77 -1.99 -2.47
N LEU A 97 -22.22 -2.13 -1.22
CA LEU A 97 -23.47 -1.53 -0.72
C LEU A 97 -23.50 0.01 -0.87
N LEU A 98 -22.34 0.68 -0.81
CA LEU A 98 -22.26 2.12 -1.09
C LEU A 98 -22.58 2.46 -2.54
N GLY A 99 -22.35 1.52 -3.46
CA GLY A 99 -22.73 1.64 -4.87
C GLY A 99 -24.24 1.82 -5.07
N TRP A 100 -25.11 1.34 -4.17
CA TRP A 100 -26.54 1.65 -4.23
C TRP A 100 -26.89 3.01 -3.63
N ILE A 101 -26.19 3.41 -2.58
CA ILE A 101 -26.43 4.68 -1.87
C ILE A 101 -25.99 5.88 -2.72
N ILE A 102 -24.86 5.75 -3.40
CA ILE A 102 -24.26 6.82 -4.19
C ILE A 102 -24.96 6.90 -5.56
N ARG A 103 -25.50 8.08 -5.87
CA ARG A 103 -26.14 8.37 -7.16
C ARG A 103 -25.08 8.83 -8.15
N ALA A 104 -24.91 8.09 -9.24
CA ALA A 104 -24.03 8.46 -10.33
C ALA A 104 -24.60 7.99 -11.67
N ASP A 105 -24.30 8.70 -12.76
CA ASP A 105 -24.72 8.33 -14.12
C ASP A 105 -24.02 7.08 -14.61
N ARG A 106 -22.72 7.00 -14.34
CA ARG A 106 -21.88 5.84 -14.61
C ARG A 106 -21.37 5.27 -13.31
N LYS A 107 -21.49 3.95 -13.11
CA LYS A 107 -20.91 3.24 -11.96
C LYS A 107 -19.93 2.21 -12.49
N ILE A 108 -18.64 2.53 -12.42
CA ILE A 108 -17.56 1.73 -12.98
C ILE A 108 -16.99 0.83 -11.88
N GLY A 109 -16.88 -0.46 -12.19
CA GLY A 109 -16.37 -1.49 -11.29
C GLY A 109 -15.37 -2.44 -11.95
N TYR A 110 -14.96 -3.44 -11.18
CA TYR A 110 -14.13 -4.56 -11.63
C TYR A 110 -14.89 -5.50 -12.58
N ASP A 111 -14.15 -6.11 -13.51
CA ASP A 111 -14.65 -7.20 -14.35
C ASP A 111 -14.97 -8.47 -13.54
N ARG A 112 -15.63 -9.41 -14.20
CA ARG A 112 -16.13 -10.67 -13.61
C ARG A 112 -15.03 -11.57 -13.03
N LEU A 113 -13.78 -11.51 -13.52
CA LEU A 113 -12.67 -12.33 -13.00
C LEU A 113 -12.16 -11.83 -11.64
N ARG A 114 -12.24 -10.51 -11.42
CA ARG A 114 -11.83 -9.82 -10.19
C ARG A 114 -12.99 -9.57 -9.23
N ALA A 115 -14.23 -9.51 -9.73
CA ALA A 115 -15.43 -9.31 -8.96
C ALA A 115 -15.59 -10.35 -7.84
N LYS A 116 -16.05 -9.87 -6.68
CA LYS A 116 -16.46 -10.67 -5.51
C LYS A 116 -17.71 -10.05 -4.91
N ASP A 117 -18.35 -10.75 -3.97
CA ASP A 117 -19.47 -10.23 -3.18
C ASP A 117 -20.55 -9.52 -4.03
N PHE A 118 -20.93 -10.18 -5.12
CA PHE A 118 -21.95 -9.71 -6.06
C PHE A 118 -21.68 -8.30 -6.65
N HIS A 119 -20.41 -7.90 -6.79
CA HIS A 119 -19.99 -6.58 -7.29
C HIS A 119 -20.76 -6.08 -8.53
N GLY A 120 -21.08 -7.00 -9.46
CA GLY A 120 -21.86 -6.69 -10.67
C GLY A 120 -23.26 -6.11 -10.43
N LEU A 121 -23.87 -6.32 -9.25
CA LEU A 121 -25.19 -5.77 -8.90
C LEU A 121 -25.15 -4.28 -8.50
N PHE A 122 -23.95 -3.73 -8.31
CA PHE A 122 -23.73 -2.38 -7.76
C PHE A 122 -23.09 -1.42 -8.78
N ILE A 123 -22.84 -1.90 -10.00
CA ILE A 123 -22.14 -1.20 -11.07
C ILE A 123 -22.94 -1.26 -12.36
N THR A 124 -22.72 -0.31 -13.25
CA THR A 124 -23.30 -0.27 -14.60
C THR A 124 -22.28 -0.59 -15.68
N GLU A 125 -20.99 -0.41 -15.39
CA GLU A 125 -19.87 -0.59 -16.31
C GLU A 125 -18.72 -1.33 -15.65
N GLN A 126 -17.91 -2.03 -16.44
CA GLN A 126 -16.78 -2.82 -15.97
C GLN A 126 -15.50 -2.38 -16.69
N ILE A 127 -14.40 -2.33 -15.96
CA ILE A 127 -13.07 -2.21 -16.58
C ILE A 127 -12.75 -3.45 -17.42
N ALA A 128 -11.88 -3.30 -18.42
CA ALA A 128 -11.45 -4.42 -19.23
C ALA A 128 -10.66 -5.46 -18.41
N PRO A 129 -10.90 -6.76 -18.60
CA PRO A 129 -10.11 -7.81 -17.95
C PRO A 129 -8.67 -7.77 -18.50
N THR A 130 -7.71 -7.57 -17.61
CA THR A 130 -6.28 -7.60 -17.95
C THR A 130 -5.60 -8.71 -17.15
N PRO A 131 -5.03 -9.74 -17.79
CA PRO A 131 -4.36 -10.83 -17.08
C PRO A 131 -3.05 -10.33 -16.45
N ALA A 132 -2.63 -10.99 -15.37
CA ALA A 132 -1.32 -10.79 -14.75
C ALA A 132 -0.94 -9.34 -14.40
N GLN A 133 -1.94 -8.50 -14.10
CA GLN A 133 -1.73 -7.08 -13.85
C GLN A 133 -1.36 -6.78 -12.38
N HIS A 134 -0.48 -5.80 -12.18
CA HIS A 134 -0.22 -5.21 -10.86
C HIS A 134 -1.45 -4.46 -10.33
N VAL A 135 -1.63 -4.42 -9.02
CA VAL A 135 -2.81 -3.76 -8.40
C VAL A 135 -2.91 -2.27 -8.75
N ALA A 136 -1.79 -1.54 -8.74
CA ALA A 136 -1.73 -0.14 -9.17
C ALA A 136 -2.25 0.08 -10.60
N ASP A 137 -1.79 -0.73 -11.57
CA ASP A 137 -2.25 -0.64 -12.96
C ASP A 137 -3.74 -0.98 -13.08
N SER A 138 -4.22 -1.92 -12.26
CA SER A 138 -5.65 -2.25 -12.20
C SER A 138 -6.51 -1.08 -11.73
N PHE A 139 -6.01 -0.19 -10.88
CA PHE A 139 -6.74 1.03 -10.51
C PHE A 139 -6.72 2.05 -11.64
N LEU A 140 -5.59 2.22 -12.34
CA LEU A 140 -5.50 3.09 -13.51
C LEU A 140 -6.38 2.62 -14.68
N SER A 141 -6.70 1.33 -14.78
CA SER A 141 -7.67 0.85 -15.78
C SER A 141 -9.10 1.37 -15.59
N PHE A 142 -9.46 1.89 -14.40
CA PHE A 142 -10.74 2.60 -14.24
C PHE A 142 -10.76 3.93 -14.99
N ILE A 143 -9.61 4.59 -15.09
CA ILE A 143 -9.43 5.85 -15.79
C ILE A 143 -9.55 5.65 -17.31
N GLU A 144 -9.06 4.53 -17.83
CA GLU A 144 -9.26 4.15 -19.23
C GLU A 144 -10.74 4.01 -19.60
N THR A 145 -11.56 3.43 -18.72
CA THR A 145 -13.01 3.32 -18.93
C THR A 145 -13.71 4.69 -18.95
N LEU A 146 -13.11 5.71 -18.33
CA LEU A 146 -13.59 7.09 -18.45
C LEU A 146 -13.22 7.75 -19.79
N GLY A 147 -12.43 7.07 -20.64
CA GLY A 147 -11.92 7.60 -21.91
C GLY A 147 -10.60 8.37 -21.77
N ILE A 148 -9.92 8.26 -20.61
CA ILE A 148 -8.64 8.91 -20.35
C ILE A 148 -7.54 7.86 -20.49
N HIS A 149 -6.67 8.03 -21.49
CA HIS A 149 -5.64 7.06 -21.84
C HIS A 149 -4.24 7.42 -21.31
N GLU A 150 -3.97 8.72 -21.15
CA GLU A 150 -2.72 9.18 -20.55
C GLU A 150 -2.74 8.87 -19.05
N LYS A 151 -1.69 8.20 -18.54
CA LYS A 151 -1.59 7.76 -17.14
C LYS A 151 -0.39 8.39 -16.48
N ARG A 152 -0.60 8.95 -15.29
CA ARG A 152 0.47 9.53 -14.47
C ARG A 152 0.78 8.64 -13.28
N TYR A 153 1.94 7.99 -13.33
CA TYR A 153 2.46 7.11 -12.29
C TYR A 153 3.11 7.89 -11.15
N ARG A 154 2.32 8.77 -10.52
CA ARG A 154 2.77 9.69 -9.46
C ARG A 154 2.11 9.33 -8.13
N TRP A 155 2.88 9.28 -7.06
CA TRP A 155 2.45 8.84 -5.71
C TRP A 155 2.66 9.90 -4.64
N ASP A 156 3.12 11.09 -4.98
CA ASP A 156 3.49 12.08 -3.98
C ASP A 156 2.27 12.66 -3.26
N LEU A 157 2.56 13.17 -2.06
CA LEU A 157 1.66 13.94 -1.22
C LEU A 157 2.31 15.29 -0.88
N PRO A 158 1.51 16.33 -0.62
CA PRO A 158 2.05 17.55 -0.05
C PRO A 158 2.73 17.27 1.29
N LYS A 159 3.82 17.99 1.56
CA LYS A 159 4.45 17.99 2.87
C LYS A 159 3.50 18.58 3.91
N VAL A 160 3.50 18.01 5.10
CA VAL A 160 2.73 18.49 6.23
C VAL A 160 3.69 19.15 7.22
N LEU A 161 3.45 20.41 7.53
CA LEU A 161 4.30 21.18 8.44
C LEU A 161 4.31 20.55 9.84
N GLY A 162 5.50 20.40 10.42
CA GLY A 162 5.71 19.91 11.78
C GLY A 162 5.83 18.39 11.90
N ALA A 163 5.51 17.63 10.86
CA ALA A 163 5.67 16.18 10.86
C ALA A 163 7.14 15.72 10.80
N GLU A 164 8.04 16.62 10.41
CA GLU A 164 9.47 16.36 10.35
C GLU A 164 10.11 16.19 11.73
N GLN A 165 9.48 16.69 12.80
CA GLN A 165 10.08 16.75 14.13
C GLN A 165 10.43 15.37 14.67
N LEU A 166 9.55 14.37 14.49
CA LEU A 166 9.83 13.00 14.91
C LEU A 166 11.09 12.47 14.21
N ALA A 167 11.17 12.65 12.90
CA ALA A 167 12.31 12.20 12.13
C ALA A 167 13.60 12.93 12.54
N LEU A 168 13.55 14.25 12.74
CA LEU A 168 14.69 15.04 13.20
C LEU A 168 15.19 14.67 14.60
N ASN A 169 14.31 14.19 15.48
CA ASN A 169 14.66 13.77 16.83
C ASN A 169 15.29 12.37 16.88
N HIS A 170 15.06 11.53 15.87
CA HIS A 170 15.43 10.12 15.90
C HIS A 170 16.40 9.69 14.81
N ILE A 171 16.53 10.46 13.73
CA ILE A 171 17.49 10.18 12.66
C ILE A 171 18.77 10.97 12.93
N GLU A 172 19.87 10.24 13.08
CA GLU A 172 21.19 10.85 13.20
C GLU A 172 21.58 11.48 11.85
N PRO A 173 21.96 12.78 11.84
CA PRO A 173 22.48 13.40 10.64
C PRO A 173 23.68 12.63 10.09
N GLU A 174 23.80 12.56 8.77
CA GLU A 174 24.96 11.97 8.04
C GLU A 174 25.08 10.44 8.06
N GLN A 175 24.25 9.70 8.80
CA GLN A 175 24.22 8.23 8.73
C GLN A 175 23.18 7.72 7.71
N PRO A 176 23.50 6.70 6.90
CA PRO A 176 22.48 6.02 6.11
C PRO A 176 21.49 5.32 7.05
N VAL A 177 20.19 5.40 6.75
CA VAL A 177 19.14 4.90 7.64
C VAL A 177 18.43 3.71 7.02
N MET A 178 18.37 2.60 7.75
CA MET A 178 17.50 1.47 7.46
C MET A 178 16.28 1.52 8.36
N ILE A 179 15.10 1.57 7.75
CA ILE A 179 13.84 1.34 8.46
C ILE A 179 13.43 -0.12 8.28
N ILE A 180 13.08 -0.77 9.39
CA ILE A 180 12.47 -2.11 9.40
C ILE A 180 11.02 -1.95 9.83
N SER A 181 10.08 -2.36 8.99
CA SER A 181 8.69 -2.53 9.39
C SER A 181 8.30 -4.00 9.28
N PRO A 182 8.36 -4.77 10.39
CA PRO A 182 8.45 -6.22 10.32
C PRO A 182 7.11 -6.93 10.13
N CYS A 183 6.00 -6.20 10.24
CA CYS A 183 4.67 -6.77 10.38
C CYS A 183 3.71 -6.39 9.26
N SER A 184 2.84 -7.35 8.93
CA SER A 184 1.69 -7.22 8.05
C SER A 184 0.42 -7.53 8.83
N SER A 185 -0.72 -7.04 8.33
CA SER A 185 -2.05 -7.39 8.85
C SER A 185 -2.37 -8.89 8.76
N HIS A 186 -1.60 -9.65 7.99
CA HIS A 186 -1.70 -11.11 7.89
C HIS A 186 -0.40 -11.70 8.45
N GLU A 187 -0.45 -12.21 9.68
CA GLU A 187 0.72 -12.67 10.43
C GLU A 187 1.59 -13.68 9.67
N ARG A 188 0.99 -14.53 8.82
CA ARG A 188 1.72 -15.51 8.00
C ARG A 188 2.57 -14.91 6.89
N ARG A 189 2.50 -13.59 6.67
CA ARG A 189 3.39 -12.83 5.78
C ARG A 189 4.57 -12.23 6.55
N ASN A 190 4.57 -12.26 7.88
CA ASN A 190 5.68 -11.76 8.67
C ASN A 190 6.85 -12.73 8.53
N TRP A 191 8.04 -12.16 8.34
CA TRP A 191 9.28 -12.92 8.42
C TRP A 191 9.68 -13.16 9.88
N HIS A 192 10.75 -13.92 10.09
CA HIS A 192 11.17 -14.31 11.44
C HIS A 192 12.10 -13.29 12.09
N VAL A 193 12.00 -13.18 13.42
CA VAL A 193 12.80 -12.29 14.28
C VAL A 193 14.29 -12.33 13.95
N ASN A 194 14.87 -13.53 13.92
CA ASN A 194 16.30 -13.71 13.66
C ASN A 194 16.74 -13.19 12.30
N GLY A 195 15.83 -13.10 11.34
CA GLY A 195 16.12 -12.63 10.00
C GLY A 195 16.27 -11.12 9.98
N TYR A 196 15.31 -10.41 10.58
CA TYR A 196 15.39 -8.97 10.75
C TYR A 196 16.58 -8.55 11.61
N ALA A 197 16.84 -9.25 12.72
CA ALA A 197 17.98 -8.96 13.58
C ALA A 197 19.32 -9.12 12.85
N ALA A 198 19.50 -10.21 12.10
CA ALA A 198 20.72 -10.42 11.32
C ALA A 198 20.91 -9.37 10.22
N VAL A 199 19.84 -8.93 9.55
CA VAL A 199 19.91 -7.88 8.54
C VAL A 199 20.22 -6.51 9.16
N ALA A 200 19.65 -6.22 10.33
CA ALA A 200 19.94 -5.01 11.09
C ALA A 200 21.42 -4.96 11.52
N ASP A 201 21.94 -6.05 12.08
CA ASP A 201 23.35 -6.18 12.46
C ASP A 201 24.26 -6.01 11.24
N TYR A 202 23.95 -6.71 10.14
CA TYR A 202 24.71 -6.61 8.90
C TYR A 202 24.78 -5.18 8.35
N ALA A 203 23.66 -4.46 8.37
CA ALA A 203 23.55 -3.07 7.91
C ALA A 203 24.42 -2.11 8.75
N VAL A 204 24.45 -2.29 10.08
CA VAL A 204 25.31 -1.52 10.97
C VAL A 204 26.79 -1.83 10.69
N GLU A 205 27.15 -3.12 10.64
CA GLU A 205 28.55 -3.54 10.51
C GLU A 205 29.20 -3.16 9.18
N HIS A 206 28.46 -3.29 8.06
CA HIS A 206 29.02 -3.13 6.72
C HIS A 206 28.84 -1.72 6.16
N TYR A 207 27.80 -1.00 6.61
CA TYR A 207 27.41 0.28 6.03
C TYR A 207 27.30 1.41 7.06
N GLY A 208 27.54 1.12 8.35
CA GLY A 208 27.41 2.12 9.42
C GLY A 208 26.00 2.67 9.52
N MET A 209 24.98 1.88 9.14
CA MET A 209 23.61 2.38 9.09
C MET A 209 23.02 2.55 10.48
N GLN A 210 22.20 3.58 10.65
CA GLN A 210 21.26 3.62 11.76
C GLN A 210 20.06 2.71 11.44
N VAL A 211 19.64 1.87 12.39
CA VAL A 211 18.45 1.02 12.23
C VAL A 211 17.30 1.56 13.07
N ILE A 212 16.12 1.72 12.45
CA ILE A 212 14.89 2.16 13.12
C ILE A 212 13.80 1.11 12.86
N ILE A 213 13.08 0.70 13.90
CA ILE A 213 11.95 -0.23 13.79
C ILE A 213 10.64 0.55 13.92
N CYS A 214 9.80 0.48 12.89
CA CYS A 214 8.51 1.16 12.81
C CYS A 214 7.34 0.17 12.63
N GLY A 215 6.16 0.55 13.10
CA GLY A 215 4.97 -0.30 13.05
C GLY A 215 3.80 0.28 13.83
N GLY A 216 2.63 -0.33 13.70
CA GLY A 216 1.43 0.07 14.39
C GLY A 216 1.47 -0.21 15.90
N PRO A 217 0.53 0.36 16.68
CA PRO A 217 0.51 0.25 18.14
C PRO A 217 0.01 -1.10 18.66
N SER A 218 -0.19 -2.09 17.78
CA SER A 218 -0.77 -3.38 18.17
C SER A 218 0.17 -4.16 19.09
N PRO A 219 -0.36 -4.96 20.04
CA PRO A 219 0.49 -5.77 20.93
C PRO A 219 1.45 -6.70 20.17
N THR A 220 0.97 -7.31 19.09
CA THR A 220 1.77 -8.20 18.23
C THR A 220 2.96 -7.47 17.59
N GLU A 221 2.77 -6.25 17.09
CA GLU A 221 3.85 -5.46 16.49
C GLU A 221 4.87 -4.99 17.54
N LYS A 222 4.39 -4.57 18.71
CA LYS A 222 5.27 -4.20 19.83
C LYS A 222 6.11 -5.37 20.29
N GLN A 223 5.51 -6.56 20.39
CA GLN A 223 6.22 -7.78 20.74
C GLN A 223 7.28 -8.14 19.69
N MET A 224 6.92 -8.14 18.40
CA MET A 224 7.87 -8.43 17.31
C MET A 224 9.08 -7.49 17.36
N ALA A 225 8.87 -6.18 17.54
CA ALA A 225 9.98 -5.22 17.64
C ALA A 225 10.89 -5.49 18.85
N GLN A 226 10.31 -5.80 20.01
CA GLN A 226 11.10 -6.16 21.21
C GLN A 226 11.93 -7.43 21.00
N GLU A 227 11.36 -8.44 20.34
CA GLU A 227 12.06 -9.69 20.04
C GLU A 227 13.21 -9.45 19.05
N ILE A 228 13.01 -8.63 18.02
CA ILE A 228 14.07 -8.23 17.07
C ILE A 228 15.21 -7.53 17.81
N ILE A 229 14.91 -6.53 18.64
CA ILE A 229 15.92 -5.77 19.39
C ILE A 229 16.72 -6.69 20.31
N ARG A 230 16.06 -7.64 20.99
CA ARG A 230 16.74 -8.62 21.86
C ARG A 230 17.64 -9.58 21.10
N ALA A 231 17.33 -9.88 19.84
CA ALA A 231 18.09 -10.79 19.00
C ALA A 231 19.26 -10.11 18.27
N CYS A 232 19.30 -8.77 18.23
CA CYS A 232 20.41 -8.01 17.66
C CYS A 232 21.65 -8.11 18.54
N THR A 233 22.81 -8.32 17.92
CA THR A 233 24.11 -8.45 18.61
C THR A 233 24.96 -7.19 18.48
N HIS A 234 24.90 -6.54 17.31
CA HIS A 234 25.76 -5.41 16.96
C HIS A 234 24.98 -4.11 16.80
N SER A 235 23.77 -4.20 16.26
CA SER A 235 22.85 -3.09 16.12
C SER A 235 22.14 -2.76 17.42
N LYS A 236 21.78 -1.49 17.60
CA LYS A 236 20.90 -1.01 18.68
C LYS A 236 19.72 -0.27 18.05
N PRO A 237 18.74 -0.98 17.48
CA PRO A 237 17.68 -0.33 16.73
C PRO A 237 16.87 0.64 17.59
N VAL A 238 16.55 1.81 17.04
CA VAL A 238 15.60 2.75 17.65
C VAL A 238 14.19 2.19 17.46
N ASN A 239 13.45 2.00 18.56
CA ASN A 239 12.08 1.48 18.49
C ASN A 239 11.06 2.63 18.45
N LEU A 240 10.39 2.79 17.31
CA LEU A 240 9.30 3.76 17.12
C LEU A 240 7.93 3.09 16.92
N VAL A 241 7.81 1.79 17.18
CA VAL A 241 6.53 1.07 17.00
C VAL A 241 5.42 1.68 17.87
N GLY A 242 4.36 2.14 17.20
CA GLY A 242 3.20 2.77 17.79
C GLY A 242 3.45 4.19 18.34
N GLN A 243 4.59 4.80 18.01
CA GLN A 243 4.97 6.14 18.42
C GLN A 243 4.87 7.17 17.29
N ASP A 244 4.85 6.70 16.04
CA ASP A 244 4.60 7.53 14.87
C ASP A 244 3.12 7.63 14.48
N THR A 245 2.81 8.68 13.74
CA THR A 245 1.64 8.80 12.88
C THR A 245 2.02 8.46 11.44
N PHE A 246 1.04 8.25 10.55
CA PHE A 246 1.35 7.99 9.15
C PHE A 246 2.13 9.11 8.48
N VAL A 247 1.87 10.36 8.84
CA VAL A 247 2.54 11.52 8.26
C VAL A 247 3.99 11.59 8.74
N GLU A 248 4.22 11.39 10.05
CA GLU A 248 5.58 11.30 10.59
C GLU A 248 6.35 10.09 10.04
N PHE A 249 5.68 8.97 9.80
CA PHE A 249 6.28 7.81 9.15
C PHE A 249 6.70 8.09 7.71
N LEU A 250 5.94 8.89 6.95
CA LEU A 250 6.39 9.36 5.63
C LEU A 250 7.64 10.24 5.75
N GLU A 251 7.74 11.08 6.78
CA GLU A 251 8.95 11.90 7.00
C GLU A 251 10.17 11.07 7.40
N LEU A 252 9.97 9.96 8.14
CA LEU A 252 11.00 8.95 8.40
C LEU A 252 11.43 8.27 7.09
N LEU A 253 10.47 7.81 6.28
CA LEU A 253 10.75 7.16 4.99
C LEU A 253 11.49 8.08 4.02
N ALA A 254 11.10 9.35 3.93
CA ALA A 254 11.75 10.34 3.06
C ALA A 254 13.22 10.60 3.39
N ARG A 255 13.66 10.23 4.61
CA ARG A 255 15.06 10.31 5.06
C ARG A 255 15.75 8.95 5.13
N ALA A 256 15.01 7.86 4.89
CA ALA A 256 15.55 6.52 4.92
C ALA A 256 16.30 6.20 3.63
N THR A 257 17.43 5.53 3.76
CA THR A 257 18.15 4.93 2.63
C THR A 257 17.39 3.72 2.08
N VAL A 258 16.75 2.94 2.96
CA VAL A 258 16.02 1.73 2.58
C VAL A 258 14.97 1.36 3.62
N LEU A 259 13.84 0.81 3.15
CA LEU A 259 12.84 0.12 3.95
C LEU A 259 12.95 -1.40 3.75
N VAL A 260 13.03 -2.17 4.83
CA VAL A 260 12.90 -3.64 4.82
C VAL A 260 11.58 -4.04 5.45
N THR A 261 10.72 -4.72 4.70
CA THR A 261 9.34 -5.01 5.14
C THR A 261 8.73 -6.18 4.36
N PRO A 262 7.78 -6.95 4.93
CA PRO A 262 7.00 -7.89 4.14
C PRO A 262 5.94 -7.15 3.32
N ASP A 263 5.09 -7.89 2.60
CA ASP A 263 3.89 -7.37 1.94
C ASP A 263 2.90 -6.76 2.96
N SER A 264 3.06 -5.45 3.19
CA SER A 264 2.45 -4.65 4.26
C SER A 264 2.13 -3.22 3.77
N GLY A 265 1.38 -2.45 4.57
CA GLY A 265 1.08 -1.04 4.26
C GLY A 265 2.33 -0.17 4.04
N PRO A 266 3.31 -0.19 4.96
CA PRO A 266 4.58 0.52 4.83
C PRO A 266 5.30 0.32 3.49
N MET A 267 5.31 -0.91 2.96
CA MET A 267 5.91 -1.23 1.66
C MET A 267 5.39 -0.35 0.52
N HIS A 268 4.08 -0.08 0.52
CA HIS A 268 3.44 0.73 -0.51
C HIS A 268 3.59 2.23 -0.23
N MET A 269 3.59 2.63 1.05
CA MET A 269 3.77 4.03 1.45
C MET A 269 5.12 4.60 1.01
N ALA A 270 6.17 3.78 0.97
CA ALA A 270 7.48 4.15 0.44
C ALA A 270 7.45 4.66 -1.02
N ALA A 271 6.43 4.30 -1.82
CA ALA A 271 6.28 4.85 -3.17
C ALA A 271 5.96 6.36 -3.19
N ILE A 272 5.41 6.90 -2.09
CA ILE A 272 5.09 8.32 -1.90
C ILE A 272 6.37 9.15 -1.75
N THR A 273 7.37 8.58 -1.08
CA THR A 273 8.64 9.23 -0.71
C THR A 273 9.81 8.79 -1.57
N ASP A 274 9.56 7.94 -2.57
CA ASP A 274 10.58 7.32 -3.43
C ASP A 274 11.66 6.53 -2.67
N THR A 275 11.35 6.09 -1.45
CA THR A 275 12.26 5.30 -0.62
C THR A 275 12.43 3.90 -1.22
N PRO A 276 13.66 3.43 -1.47
CA PRO A 276 13.90 2.06 -1.90
C PRO A 276 13.35 1.03 -0.91
N VAL A 277 12.74 -0.03 -1.43
CA VAL A 277 12.13 -1.08 -0.59
C VAL A 277 12.70 -2.46 -0.90
N ILE A 278 13.35 -3.08 0.09
CA ILE A 278 13.63 -4.51 0.06
C ILE A 278 12.40 -5.25 0.59
N GLY A 279 11.49 -5.56 -0.34
CA GLY A 279 10.24 -6.27 -0.06
C GLY A 279 10.46 -7.78 0.11
N LEU A 280 9.95 -8.36 1.20
CA LEU A 280 10.08 -9.79 1.50
C LEU A 280 8.83 -10.55 1.03
N HIS A 281 8.98 -11.37 -0.01
CA HIS A 281 7.85 -12.07 -0.64
C HIS A 281 8.06 -13.58 -0.70
N ALA A 282 7.16 -14.32 -0.06
CA ALA A 282 6.96 -15.76 -0.28
C ALA A 282 5.47 -16.12 -0.27
N ALA A 283 4.71 -15.51 0.64
CA ALA A 283 3.27 -15.70 0.76
C ALA A 283 2.44 -14.97 -0.32
N SER A 284 2.99 -13.94 -0.94
CA SER A 284 2.32 -13.13 -1.97
C SER A 284 3.23 -12.89 -3.17
N ASN A 285 2.61 -12.72 -4.35
CA ASN A 285 3.32 -12.49 -5.60
C ASN A 285 3.73 -11.01 -5.71
N PRO A 286 5.04 -10.67 -5.73
CA PRO A 286 5.49 -9.29 -5.84
C PRO A 286 5.09 -8.64 -7.17
N LEU A 287 4.94 -9.40 -8.25
CA LEU A 287 4.48 -8.85 -9.53
C LEU A 287 3.04 -8.35 -9.49
N ARG A 288 2.26 -8.79 -8.49
CA ARG A 288 0.89 -8.34 -8.29
C ARG A 288 0.78 -7.19 -7.29
N SER A 289 1.49 -7.27 -6.17
CA SER A 289 1.32 -6.32 -5.05
C SER A 289 2.63 -5.93 -4.39
N GLY A 290 3.77 -6.04 -5.06
CA GLY A 290 5.04 -5.55 -4.54
C GLY A 290 5.12 -4.02 -4.54
N PRO A 291 6.24 -3.47 -4.05
CA PRO A 291 6.50 -2.04 -4.11
C PRO A 291 6.74 -1.64 -5.58
N TYR A 292 5.80 -0.91 -6.16
CA TYR A 292 5.76 -0.63 -7.61
C TYR A 292 7.09 -0.07 -8.16
N LYS A 293 7.73 0.82 -7.42
CA LYS A 293 9.01 1.48 -7.78
C LYS A 293 10.27 0.71 -7.31
N SER A 294 10.12 -0.46 -6.70
CA SER A 294 11.23 -1.21 -6.08
C SER A 294 11.15 -2.72 -6.29
N LEU A 295 10.42 -3.17 -7.32
CA LEU A 295 10.29 -4.61 -7.62
C LEU A 295 11.65 -5.31 -7.83
N GLU A 296 12.65 -4.60 -8.37
CA GLU A 296 14.01 -5.11 -8.56
C GLU A 296 14.72 -5.47 -7.23
N TRP A 297 14.33 -4.81 -6.14
CA TRP A 297 14.94 -4.98 -4.81
C TRP A 297 14.24 -6.05 -3.96
N CYS A 298 13.09 -6.57 -4.40
CA CYS A 298 12.38 -7.61 -3.67
C CYS A 298 13.15 -8.94 -3.63
N VAL A 299 13.09 -9.60 -2.48
CA VAL A 299 13.42 -11.03 -2.37
C VAL A 299 12.17 -11.82 -2.68
N ASN A 300 12.18 -12.55 -3.80
CA ASN A 300 11.01 -13.24 -4.34
C ASN A 300 11.15 -14.76 -4.26
N GLN A 301 10.50 -15.35 -3.25
CA GLN A 301 10.37 -16.80 -3.03
C GLN A 301 8.96 -17.32 -3.31
N TYR A 302 8.12 -16.55 -4.02
CA TYR A 302 6.73 -16.93 -4.29
C TYR A 302 6.62 -18.21 -5.13
N ASP A 303 7.48 -18.39 -6.15
CA ASP A 303 7.49 -19.63 -6.96
C ASP A 303 7.91 -20.84 -6.13
N GLN A 304 8.96 -20.69 -5.32
CA GLN A 304 9.43 -21.73 -4.41
C GLN A 304 8.34 -22.11 -3.40
N ALA A 305 7.63 -21.11 -2.84
CA ALA A 305 6.48 -21.32 -1.97
C ALA A 305 5.35 -22.08 -2.69
N SER A 306 5.04 -21.72 -3.94
CA SER A 306 4.01 -22.42 -4.71
C SER A 306 4.35 -23.90 -4.90
N ARG A 307 5.60 -24.21 -5.29
CA ARG A 307 6.06 -25.58 -5.46
C ARG A 307 5.97 -26.37 -4.16
N LYS A 308 6.49 -25.79 -3.07
CA LYS A 308 6.54 -26.45 -1.77
C LYS A 308 5.16 -26.70 -1.16
N TYR A 309 4.26 -25.73 -1.23
CA TYR A 309 3.00 -25.76 -0.49
C TYR A 309 1.77 -26.12 -1.33
N LEU A 310 1.83 -25.92 -2.66
CA LEU A 310 0.72 -26.20 -3.58
C LEU A 310 1.07 -27.26 -4.62
N GLY A 311 2.33 -27.73 -4.68
CA GLY A 311 2.77 -28.82 -5.57
C GLY A 311 2.91 -28.43 -7.04
N LYS A 312 2.91 -27.13 -7.37
CA LYS A 312 2.97 -26.64 -8.75
C LYS A 312 3.68 -25.27 -8.85
N PRO A 313 4.26 -24.93 -10.02
CA PRO A 313 4.83 -23.61 -10.26
C PRO A 313 3.80 -22.48 -10.09
N SER A 314 4.30 -21.28 -9.83
CA SER A 314 3.48 -20.08 -9.62
C SER A 314 2.75 -19.60 -10.87
N ASP A 315 3.17 -20.00 -12.07
CA ASP A 315 2.49 -19.72 -13.34
C ASP A 315 1.27 -20.63 -13.61
N GLN A 316 1.15 -21.75 -12.89
CA GLN A 316 0.03 -22.70 -12.97
C GLN A 316 -1.03 -22.52 -11.87
N ILE A 317 -0.92 -21.45 -11.07
CA ILE A 317 -1.92 -21.07 -10.07
C ILE A 317 -2.64 -19.79 -10.49
N ARG A 318 -3.86 -19.60 -9.98
CA ARG A 318 -4.66 -18.41 -10.28
C ARG A 318 -3.89 -17.15 -9.87
N TRP A 319 -3.88 -16.14 -10.74
CA TRP A 319 -3.30 -14.83 -10.44
C TRP A 319 -3.87 -14.25 -9.14
N GLY A 320 -2.99 -13.88 -8.21
CA GLY A 320 -3.36 -13.37 -6.89
C GLY A 320 -3.69 -14.44 -5.84
N THR A 321 -3.38 -15.70 -6.09
CA THR A 321 -3.37 -16.74 -5.04
C THR A 321 -2.41 -16.33 -3.92
N LYS A 322 -2.87 -16.39 -2.68
CA LYS A 322 -2.04 -16.14 -1.50
C LYS A 322 -1.62 -17.46 -0.88
N ILE A 323 -0.33 -17.63 -0.58
CA ILE A 323 0.27 -18.83 -0.01
C ILE A 323 0.55 -18.59 1.47
N GLU A 324 -0.50 -18.28 2.22
CA GLU A 324 -0.41 -17.98 3.65
C GLU A 324 -0.36 -19.29 4.45
N LYS A 325 0.73 -20.03 4.34
CA LYS A 325 1.00 -21.28 5.07
C LYS A 325 2.00 -21.06 6.21
N GLN A 326 1.91 -21.87 7.26
CA GLN A 326 2.86 -21.79 8.38
C GLN A 326 4.30 -22.00 7.87
N GLY A 327 5.22 -21.13 8.28
CA GLY A 327 6.64 -21.20 7.91
C GLY A 327 6.95 -20.82 6.46
N VAL A 328 5.99 -20.31 5.68
CA VAL A 328 6.22 -19.94 4.27
C VAL A 328 7.32 -18.89 4.12
N MET A 329 7.38 -17.93 5.06
CA MET A 329 8.38 -16.87 5.03
C MET A 329 9.78 -17.36 5.41
N ASN A 330 9.96 -18.56 5.97
CA ASN A 330 11.28 -19.15 6.21
C ASN A 330 12.01 -19.54 4.92
N LEU A 331 11.33 -19.47 3.77
CA LEU A 331 11.96 -19.61 2.45
C LEU A 331 12.81 -18.39 2.09
N VAL A 332 12.52 -17.23 2.68
CA VAL A 332 13.34 -16.02 2.51
C VAL A 332 14.60 -16.19 3.37
N GLU A 333 15.75 -16.25 2.72
CA GLU A 333 17.04 -16.43 3.39
C GLU A 333 17.69 -15.08 3.70
N ILE A 334 18.44 -15.01 4.81
CA ILE A 334 19.14 -13.80 5.26
C ILE A 334 20.10 -13.29 4.18
N SER A 335 20.87 -14.20 3.57
CA SER A 335 21.85 -13.92 2.51
C SER A 335 21.22 -13.25 1.28
N GLN A 336 19.96 -13.56 0.98
CA GLN A 336 19.23 -12.95 -0.14
C GLN A 336 18.85 -11.51 0.18
N VAL A 337 18.45 -11.24 1.42
CA VAL A 337 18.10 -9.89 1.89
C VAL A 337 19.34 -9.01 1.95
N THR A 338 20.44 -9.50 2.56
CA THR A 338 21.71 -8.76 2.61
C THR A 338 22.29 -8.56 1.22
N GLY A 339 22.22 -9.55 0.33
CA GLY A 339 22.66 -9.39 -1.07
C GLY A 339 21.86 -8.32 -1.84
N LYS A 340 20.56 -8.14 -1.55
CA LYS A 340 19.77 -7.03 -2.11
C LYS A 340 20.18 -5.69 -1.51
N LEU A 341 20.50 -5.65 -0.23
CA LEU A 341 21.05 -4.45 0.41
C LEU A 341 22.39 -4.06 -0.22
N ASP A 342 23.29 -5.01 -0.44
CA ASP A 342 24.60 -4.76 -1.06
C ASP A 342 24.46 -4.19 -2.47
N ALA A 343 23.60 -4.80 -3.28
CA ALA A 343 23.34 -4.34 -4.63
C ALA A 343 22.73 -2.92 -4.65
N LEU A 344 21.81 -2.62 -3.72
CA LEU A 344 21.22 -1.29 -3.58
C LEU A 344 22.27 -0.26 -3.16
N MET A 345 23.06 -0.56 -2.12
CA MET A 345 24.10 0.34 -1.62
C MET A 345 25.18 0.60 -2.66
N LYS A 346 25.49 -0.37 -3.51
CA LYS A 346 26.37 -0.17 -4.66
C LYS A 346 25.75 0.80 -5.67
N LYS A 347 24.48 0.60 -6.07
CA LYS A 347 23.78 1.48 -7.02
C LYS A 347 23.64 2.92 -6.52
N LEU A 348 23.50 3.13 -5.22
CA LEU A 348 23.41 4.48 -4.62
C LEU A 348 24.75 5.23 -4.58
N LYS A 349 25.88 4.54 -4.80
CA LYS A 349 27.22 5.15 -4.87
C LYS A 349 27.66 5.46 -6.31
N GLU A 350 26.99 4.87 -7.30
CA GLU A 350 27.15 5.16 -8.73
C GLU A 350 26.37 6.42 -9.12
#